data_AF-A0A212FBJ4-F1
#
_entry.id   AF-A0A212FBJ4-F1
#
_cell.length_a   1.000
_cell.length_b   1.000
_cell.length_c   1.000
_cell.angle_alpha   90.00
_cell.angle_beta   90.00
_cell.angle_gamma   90.00
#
_symmetry.space_group_name_H-M   'P 1'
#
loop_
_entity.id
_entity.type
_entity.pdbx_description
1 polymer ?
#
loop_
_entity_poly.entity_id
_entity_poly.type
_entity_poly.pdbx_seq_one_letter_code
_entity_poly.pdbx_strand_id
1 'polypeptide(L)'
;MFPSCMSLLPRRAEPRPPRPGQAAVVLNVYDMYWTNWYTAGAGVGVFHSGVQVHGSEWAYGGHPYAFTGVFEITPRDERELGEQFRFRQSVHIGYTDFSEEEVRRLVNELGKQFRGDRHV
;
A
#
# COMPACT_ATOMS: atom_id res chain seq x y z
N MET A 1 28.76 1.07 32.71
CA MET A 1 28.48 2.47 32.34
C MET A 1 28.60 2.55 30.82
N PHE A 2 27.49 2.32 30.11
CA PHE A 2 27.45 2.36 28.64
C PHE A 2 26.77 3.66 28.23
N PRO A 3 27.41 4.52 27.41
CA PRO A 3 26.86 5.82 27.09
C PRO A 3 25.71 5.70 26.10
N SER A 4 24.64 6.41 26.42
CA SER A 4 23.41 6.56 25.65
C SER A 4 23.70 7.20 24.28
N CYS A 5 23.47 6.45 23.22
CA CYS A 5 23.42 6.92 21.84
C CYS A 5 21.97 6.91 21.29
N MET A 6 20.99 7.22 22.14
CA MET A 6 19.58 7.34 21.77
C MET A 6 19.16 8.70 21.16
N SER A 7 20.10 9.52 20.70
CA SER A 7 19.80 10.89 20.21
C SER A 7 19.80 11.06 18.69
N LEU A 8 19.86 9.98 17.88
CA LEU A 8 19.89 10.08 16.41
C LEU A 8 18.68 9.48 15.70
N LEU A 9 17.59 9.18 16.42
CA LEU A 9 16.33 8.95 15.72
C LEU A 9 15.85 10.30 15.16
N PRO A 10 15.69 10.46 13.84
CA PRO A 10 15.10 11.68 13.30
C PRO A 10 13.74 11.86 13.98
N ARG A 11 13.51 13.06 14.53
CA ARG A 11 12.20 13.44 15.07
C ARG A 11 11.16 13.01 14.05
N ARG A 12 10.30 12.07 14.43
CA ARG A 12 9.14 11.68 13.62
C ARG A 12 8.42 12.98 13.31
N ALA A 13 8.46 13.42 12.05
CA ALA A 13 7.85 14.69 11.68
C ALA A 13 6.39 14.61 12.08
N GLU A 14 5.95 15.52 12.96
CA GLU A 14 4.55 15.64 13.34
C GLU A 14 3.73 15.77 12.05
N PRO A 15 2.71 14.92 11.83
CA PRO A 15 1.92 14.99 10.62
C PRO A 15 1.27 16.37 10.52
N ARG A 16 1.61 17.12 9.46
CA ARG A 16 1.03 18.43 9.18
C ARG A 16 -0.49 18.28 9.08
N PRO A 17 -1.29 19.11 9.76
CA PRO A 17 -2.74 19.03 9.65
C PRO A 17 -3.18 19.20 8.18
N PRO A 18 -4.23 18.50 7.74
CA PRO A 18 -4.73 18.63 6.38
C PRO A 18 -5.22 20.06 6.12
N ARG A 19 -4.93 20.57 4.91
CA ARG A 19 -5.59 21.79 4.41
C ARG A 19 -7.04 21.45 4.02
N PRO A 20 -7.97 22.43 4.06
CA PRO A 20 -9.32 22.23 3.55
C PRO A 20 -9.31 21.68 2.13
N GLY A 21 -10.09 20.63 1.87
CA GLY A 21 -10.17 19.97 0.57
C GLY A 21 -9.11 18.89 0.31
N GLN A 22 -8.15 18.68 1.21
CA GLN A 22 -7.18 17.59 1.08
C GLN A 22 -7.74 16.24 1.53
N ALA A 23 -7.38 15.19 0.80
CA ALA A 23 -7.67 13.81 1.18
C ALA A 23 -6.43 13.12 1.76
N ALA A 24 -6.63 12.31 2.79
CA ALA A 24 -5.58 11.49 3.37
C ALA A 24 -5.20 10.34 2.41
N VAL A 25 -3.90 10.08 2.32
CA VAL A 25 -3.34 8.95 1.58
C VAL A 25 -2.76 7.97 2.59
N VAL A 26 -3.24 6.74 2.54
CA VAL A 26 -2.91 5.69 3.50
C VAL A 26 -2.38 4.48 2.75
N LEU A 27 -1.29 3.91 3.22
CA LEU A 27 -0.74 2.65 2.72
C LEU A 27 -1.22 1.52 3.63
N ASN A 28 -2.04 0.61 3.09
CA ASN A 28 -2.48 -0.60 3.79
C ASN A 28 -1.50 -1.72 3.48
N VAL A 29 -1.02 -2.41 4.51
CA VAL A 29 0.01 -3.46 4.42
C VAL A 29 -0.59 -4.79 4.84
N TYR A 30 -0.31 -5.84 4.07
CA TYR A 30 -0.78 -7.20 4.27
C TYR A 30 0.40 -8.18 4.33
N ASP A 31 0.32 -9.12 5.25
CA ASP A 31 1.21 -10.28 5.34
C ASP A 31 0.79 -11.34 4.31
N MET A 32 1.74 -11.79 3.47
CA MET A 32 1.58 -13.02 2.69
C MET A 32 1.97 -14.21 3.56
N TYR A 33 1.08 -14.61 4.47
CA TYR A 33 1.43 -15.51 5.59
C TYR A 33 1.87 -16.90 5.13
N TRP A 34 1.39 -17.39 3.99
CA TRP A 34 1.86 -18.67 3.43
C TRP A 34 3.35 -18.60 3.07
N THR A 35 3.84 -17.47 2.55
CA THR A 35 5.27 -17.32 2.24
C THR A 35 6.07 -16.98 3.50
N ASN A 36 5.50 -16.14 4.37
CA ASN A 36 6.18 -15.66 5.57
C ASN A 36 6.44 -16.77 6.59
N TRP A 37 5.63 -17.84 6.64
CA TRP A 37 5.93 -18.96 7.53
C TRP A 37 7.23 -19.69 7.14
N TYR A 38 7.52 -19.82 5.83
CA TYR A 38 8.75 -20.45 5.34
C TYR A 38 9.98 -19.54 5.55
N THR A 39 9.81 -18.22 5.48
CA THR A 39 10.93 -17.26 5.56
C THR A 39 11.15 -16.66 6.94
N ALA A 40 10.24 -16.89 7.89
CA ALA A 40 10.30 -16.34 9.26
C ALA A 40 11.62 -16.69 9.97
N GLY A 41 12.13 -17.91 9.80
CA GLY A 41 13.41 -18.35 10.39
C GLY A 41 14.64 -17.60 9.86
N ALA A 42 14.53 -16.97 8.69
CA ALA A 42 15.57 -16.15 8.08
C ALA A 42 15.42 -14.65 8.37
N GLY A 43 14.36 -14.24 9.10
CA GLY A 43 14.07 -12.83 9.39
C GLY A 43 13.58 -12.02 8.18
N VAL A 44 13.12 -12.68 7.11
CA VAL A 44 12.63 -12.03 5.87
C VAL A 44 11.13 -12.24 5.74
N GLY A 45 10.39 -11.20 5.34
CA GLY A 45 8.95 -11.25 5.08
C GLY A 45 8.61 -10.68 3.70
N VAL A 46 7.62 -11.31 3.07
CA VAL A 46 6.94 -10.85 1.86
C VAL A 46 5.65 -10.15 2.27
N PHE A 47 5.49 -8.93 1.77
CA PHE A 47 4.36 -8.09 2.08
C PHE A 47 3.70 -7.63 0.79
N HIS A 48 2.39 -7.50 0.83
CA HIS A 48 1.62 -6.81 -0.18
C HIS A 48 1.13 -5.48 0.39
N SER A 49 0.96 -4.48 -0.46
CA SER A 49 0.43 -3.19 -0.02
C SER A 49 -0.46 -2.55 -1.06
N GLY A 50 -1.53 -1.92 -0.59
CA GLY A 50 -2.43 -1.10 -1.38
C GLY A 50 -2.42 0.36 -0.93
N VAL A 51 -2.64 1.29 -1.87
CA VAL A 51 -2.77 2.71 -1.60
C VAL A 51 -4.24 3.07 -1.50
N GLN A 52 -4.66 3.49 -0.31
CA GLN A 52 -6.00 3.96 -0.01
C GLN A 52 -6.08 5.48 -0.12
N VAL A 53 -7.06 5.96 -0.87
CA VAL A 53 -7.38 7.38 -1.04
C VAL A 53 -8.85 7.52 -1.44
N HIS A 54 -9.55 8.55 -0.93
CA HIS A 54 -10.98 8.78 -1.18
C HIS A 54 -11.88 7.56 -0.92
N GLY A 55 -11.52 6.71 0.04
CA GLY A 55 -12.33 5.54 0.42
C GLY A 55 -12.15 4.31 -0.47
N SER A 56 -11.37 4.39 -1.54
CA SER A 56 -10.98 3.25 -2.39
C SER A 56 -9.53 2.86 -2.12
N GLU A 57 -9.21 1.57 -2.19
CA GLU A 57 -7.85 1.06 -2.12
C GLU A 57 -7.42 0.50 -3.47
N TRP A 58 -6.25 0.93 -3.94
CA TRP A 58 -5.69 0.54 -5.23
C TRP A 58 -4.43 -0.28 -5.03
N ALA A 59 -4.35 -1.41 -5.72
CA ALA A 59 -3.21 -2.31 -5.64
C ALA A 59 -2.84 -2.81 -7.05
N TYR A 60 -1.65 -3.41 -7.14
CA TYR A 60 -1.16 -4.04 -8.37
C TYR A 60 -0.89 -5.52 -8.12
N GLY A 61 -1.33 -6.36 -9.05
CA GLY A 61 -1.10 -7.80 -9.04
C GLY A 61 -0.71 -8.29 -10.44
N GLY A 62 0.39 -9.05 -10.51
CA GLY A 62 0.80 -9.71 -11.75
C GLY A 62 -0.15 -10.86 -12.11
N HIS A 63 -0.43 -11.03 -13.40
CA HIS A 63 -1.27 -12.11 -13.92
C HIS A 63 -0.98 -12.34 -15.42
N PRO A 64 -1.26 -13.53 -15.99
CA PRO A 64 -0.82 -13.87 -17.36
C PRO A 64 -1.59 -13.15 -18.48
N TYR A 65 -2.61 -12.36 -18.17
CA TYR A 65 -3.48 -11.73 -19.15
C TYR A 65 -3.02 -10.33 -19.60
N ALA A 66 -3.30 -10.01 -20.87
CA ALA A 66 -2.94 -8.78 -21.56
C ALA A 66 -3.73 -7.52 -21.15
N PHE A 67 -4.14 -7.41 -19.88
CA PHE A 67 -4.86 -6.26 -19.34
C PHE A 67 -4.15 -5.68 -18.10
N THR A 68 -4.66 -4.57 -17.56
CA THR A 68 -4.09 -3.87 -16.39
C THR A 68 -3.94 -4.80 -15.19
N GLY A 69 -2.77 -4.77 -14.56
CA GLY A 69 -2.57 -5.43 -13.26
C GLY A 69 -3.04 -4.57 -12.08
N VAL A 70 -3.40 -3.30 -12.33
CA VAL A 70 -3.95 -2.40 -11.32
C VAL A 70 -5.43 -2.69 -11.11
N PHE A 71 -5.84 -2.85 -9.86
CA PHE A 71 -7.20 -3.14 -9.45
C PHE A 71 -7.61 -2.33 -8.21
N GLU A 72 -8.92 -2.24 -7.99
CA GLU A 72 -9.55 -1.57 -6.85
C GLU A 72 -10.12 -2.63 -5.89
N ILE A 73 -9.98 -2.42 -4.58
CA ILE A 73 -10.62 -3.22 -3.53
C ILE A 73 -11.26 -2.32 -2.49
N THR A 74 -12.17 -2.91 -1.71
CA THR A 74 -12.64 -2.30 -0.47
C THR A 74 -11.46 -2.16 0.51
N PRO A 75 -11.24 -1.00 1.16
CA PRO A 75 -10.07 -0.82 2.00
C PRO A 75 -9.95 -1.84 3.12
N ARG A 76 -8.79 -2.50 3.20
CA ARG A 76 -8.46 -3.55 4.18
C ARG A 76 -9.24 -4.85 3.99
N ASP A 77 -9.92 -5.05 2.87
CA ASP A 77 -10.59 -6.32 2.57
C ASP A 77 -9.61 -7.34 1.99
N GLU A 78 -8.97 -8.07 2.90
CA GLU A 78 -8.06 -9.17 2.56
C GLU A 78 -8.72 -10.30 1.76
N ARG A 79 -10.06 -10.42 1.78
CA ARG A 79 -10.78 -11.47 1.04
C ARG A 79 -10.76 -11.22 -0.47
N GLU A 80 -10.76 -9.95 -0.88
CA GLU A 80 -10.65 -9.57 -2.28
C GLU A 80 -9.23 -9.81 -2.83
N LEU A 81 -8.20 -9.78 -1.96
CA LEU A 81 -6.82 -10.14 -2.33
C LEU A 81 -6.60 -11.66 -2.41
N GLY A 82 -7.30 -12.41 -1.57
CA GLY A 82 -7.29 -13.87 -1.55
C GLY A 82 -6.91 -14.45 -0.19
N GLU A 83 -7.15 -15.75 -0.02
CA GLU A 83 -7.06 -16.41 1.30
C GLU A 83 -5.66 -16.35 1.94
N GLN A 84 -4.62 -16.10 1.15
CA GLN A 84 -3.21 -16.05 1.58
C GLN A 84 -2.76 -14.69 2.15
N PHE A 85 -3.64 -13.69 2.15
CA PHE A 85 -3.34 -12.35 2.65
C PHE A 85 -3.98 -12.14 4.02
N ARG A 86 -3.25 -11.46 4.91
CA ARG A 86 -3.79 -10.98 6.19
C ARG A 86 -3.45 -9.52 6.39
N PHE A 87 -4.44 -8.70 6.71
CA PHE A 87 -4.22 -7.29 7.01
C PHE A 87 -3.31 -7.15 8.23
N ARG A 88 -2.25 -6.34 8.08
CA ARG A 88 -1.26 -6.11 9.13
C ARG A 88 -1.44 -4.75 9.78
N GLN A 89 -1.42 -3.68 8.98
CA GLN A 89 -1.48 -2.31 9.47
C GLN A 89 -1.77 -1.31 8.36
N SER A 90 -2.19 -0.11 8.76
CA SER A 90 -2.31 1.07 7.90
C SER A 90 -1.24 2.09 8.28
N VAL A 91 -0.57 2.67 7.28
CA VAL A 91 0.44 3.70 7.46
C VAL A 91 -0.02 4.97 6.75
N HIS A 92 -0.25 6.05 7.49
CA HIS A 92 -0.54 7.34 6.88
C HIS A 92 0.72 7.90 6.22
N ILE A 93 0.67 8.11 4.90
CA ILE A 93 1.85 8.57 4.12
C ILE A 93 1.78 10.06 3.77
N GLY A 94 0.59 10.68 3.79
CA GLY A 94 0.45 12.11 3.53
C GLY A 94 -0.95 12.50 3.08
N TYR A 95 -1.02 13.65 2.42
CA TYR A 95 -2.26 14.21 1.90
C TYR A 95 -2.13 14.54 0.41
N THR A 96 -3.22 14.42 -0.33
CA THR A 96 -3.31 14.79 -1.74
C THR A 96 -4.32 15.93 -1.93
N ASP A 97 -4.05 16.79 -2.92
CA ASP A 97 -4.99 17.83 -3.38
C ASP A 97 -5.90 17.32 -4.52
N PHE A 98 -5.65 16.11 -5.05
CA PHE A 98 -6.44 15.53 -6.14
C PHE A 98 -7.85 15.15 -5.68
N SER A 99 -8.86 15.42 -6.51
CA SER A 99 -10.22 14.93 -6.34
C SER A 99 -10.31 13.40 -6.57
N GLU A 100 -11.44 12.81 -6.18
CA GLU A 100 -11.69 11.38 -6.40
C GLU A 100 -11.67 11.03 -7.90
N GLU A 101 -12.24 11.89 -8.75
CA GLU A 101 -12.25 11.73 -10.21
C GLU A 101 -10.85 11.89 -10.80
N GLU A 102 -10.03 12.80 -10.28
CA GLU A 102 -8.64 12.96 -10.70
C GLU A 102 -7.80 11.74 -10.35
N VAL A 103 -7.98 11.19 -9.15
CA VAL A 103 -7.33 9.94 -8.76
C VAL A 103 -7.75 8.79 -9.67
N ARG A 104 -9.06 8.61 -9.95
CA ARG A 104 -9.52 7.55 -10.86
C ARG A 104 -8.94 7.71 -12.26
N ARG A 105 -8.87 8.93 -12.79
CA ARG A 105 -8.21 9.19 -14.09
C ARG A 105 -6.74 8.81 -14.06
N LEU A 106 -6.01 9.22 -13.02
CA LEU A 106 -4.60 8.88 -12.85
C LEU A 106 -4.39 7.36 -12.81
N VAL A 107 -5.18 6.65 -12.01
CA VAL A 107 -5.09 5.19 -11.89
C VAL A 107 -5.41 4.50 -13.22
N ASN A 108 -6.40 4.97 -13.96
CA ASN A 108 -6.70 4.45 -15.30
C ASN A 108 -5.54 4.64 -16.28
N GLU A 109 -4.88 5.81 -16.28
CA GLU A 109 -3.68 6.03 -17.11
C GLU A 109 -2.51 5.15 -16.67
N LEU A 110 -2.33 4.93 -15.36
CA LEU A 110 -1.35 3.98 -14.84
C LEU A 110 -1.65 2.55 -15.29
N GLY A 111 -2.92 2.13 -15.27
CA GLY A 111 -3.33 0.79 -15.72
C GLY A 111 -2.98 0.49 -17.18
N LYS A 112 -2.90 1.51 -18.05
CA LYS A 112 -2.41 1.35 -19.43
C LYS A 112 -0.92 1.03 -19.50
N GLN A 113 -0.14 1.51 -18.53
CA GLN A 113 1.32 1.31 -18.46
C GLN A 113 1.69 0.04 -17.69
N PHE A 114 0.96 -0.24 -16.60
CA PHE A 114 1.16 -1.36 -15.68
C PHE A 114 0.24 -2.54 -16.02
N ARG A 115 0.58 -3.24 -17.09
CA ARG A 115 -0.09 -4.50 -17.46
C ARG A 115 0.31 -5.63 -16.52
N GLY A 116 -0.63 -6.51 -16.19
CA GLY A 116 -0.40 -7.64 -15.29
C GLY A 116 0.56 -8.68 -15.87
N ASP A 117 0.63 -8.81 -17.20
CA ASP A 117 1.50 -9.76 -17.91
C ASP A 117 2.97 -9.34 -17.99
N ARG A 118 3.32 -8.17 -17.44
CA ARG A 118 4.66 -7.58 -17.59
C ARG A 118 5.59 -7.85 -16.40
N HIS A 119 5.04 -8.23 -15.26
CA HIS A 119 5.79 -8.48 -14.02
C HIS A 119 5.18 -9.68 -13.30
N VAL A 120 5.56 -10.88 -13.77
CA VAL A 120 5.16 -12.20 -13.24
C VAL A 120 6.40 -12.96 -12.80
#